data_AF-A0A1E1VCQ6-F1
#
_entry.id   AF-A0A1E1VCQ6-F1
#
_cell.length_a   1.000
_cell.length_b   1.000
_cell.length_c   1.000
_cell.angle_alpha   90.00
_cell.angle_beta   90.00
_cell.angle_gamma   90.00
#
_symmetry.space_group_name_H-M   'P 1'
#
loop_
_entity.id
_entity.type
_entity.pdbx_description
1 polymer ?
#
loop_
_entity_poly.entity_id
_entity_poly.type
_entity_poly.pdbx_seq_one_letter_code
_entity_poly.pdbx_strand_id
1 'polypeptide(L)'
;MSEIPVISSHILHGLPAFLRHELGERALLRANRAAGFDIELTEGRNCFIPHAAVLGFVNAAARAAGEPNLGLLMTPIMNAGNYGCFGRYVLGADTLGHSIERAIAALGYHSTADRMWLTSAGDEARYSYVFALAGHAGYEMIAGAAAGVLLSIIRAYVPFDWRPLRIELNIERPRQAGLFEDLFHCPVVFNAVVCPLKSGPP
;
A
#
# COMPACT_ATOMS: atom_id res chain seq x y z
N MET A 1 -22.63 2.06 -15.64
CA MET A 1 -22.00 0.90 -14.99
C MET A 1 -20.84 1.44 -14.19
N SER A 2 -20.72 1.12 -12.88
CA SER A 2 -19.51 1.50 -12.14
C SER A 2 -18.35 0.70 -12.70
N GLU A 3 -17.27 1.37 -13.08
CA GLU A 3 -16.05 0.71 -13.56
C GLU A 3 -15.41 -0.08 -12.39
N ILE A 4 -14.86 -1.26 -12.67
CA ILE A 4 -14.21 -2.09 -11.65
C ILE A 4 -12.85 -1.47 -11.34
N PRO A 5 -12.54 -1.09 -10.08
CA PRO A 5 -11.23 -0.56 -9.73
C PRO A 5 -10.14 -1.63 -9.94
N VAL A 6 -9.07 -1.26 -10.64
CA VAL A 6 -7.94 -2.15 -10.95
C VAL A 6 -6.63 -1.47 -10.62
N ILE A 7 -5.63 -2.26 -10.22
CA ILE A 7 -4.29 -1.82 -9.86
C ILE A 7 -3.25 -2.68 -10.58
N SER A 8 -2.08 -2.12 -10.88
CA SER A 8 -1.01 -2.84 -11.54
C SER A 8 -0.59 -4.07 -10.73
N SER A 9 -0.43 -5.21 -11.39
CA SER A 9 0.06 -6.46 -10.77
C SER A 9 1.43 -6.32 -10.09
N HIS A 10 2.23 -5.31 -10.44
CA HIS A 10 3.55 -5.10 -9.82
C HIS A 10 3.49 -4.81 -8.32
N ILE A 11 2.32 -4.43 -7.77
CA ILE A 11 2.16 -4.30 -6.31
C ILE A 11 2.39 -5.61 -5.56
N LEU A 12 2.34 -6.74 -6.27
CA LEU A 12 2.49 -8.08 -5.73
C LEU A 12 3.95 -8.53 -5.72
N HIS A 13 4.89 -7.71 -6.18
CA HIS A 13 6.29 -8.10 -6.26
C HIS A 13 6.85 -8.56 -4.91
N GLY A 14 7.47 -9.73 -4.88
CA GLY A 14 8.06 -10.36 -3.68
C GLY A 14 7.04 -10.98 -2.74
N LEU A 15 5.75 -10.66 -2.87
CA LEU A 15 4.70 -11.16 -1.99
C LEU A 15 4.52 -12.69 -2.06
N PRO A 16 4.57 -13.37 -3.23
CA PRO A 16 4.39 -14.82 -3.26
C PRO A 16 5.53 -15.56 -2.57
N ALA A 17 6.78 -15.13 -2.82
CA ALA A 17 7.96 -15.68 -2.15
C ALA A 17 7.90 -15.47 -0.63
N PHE A 18 7.51 -14.27 -0.19
CA PHE A 18 7.28 -13.96 1.22
C PHE A 18 6.22 -14.86 1.86
N LEU A 19 5.05 -15.00 1.22
CA LEU A 19 3.98 -15.83 1.78
C LEU A 19 4.35 -17.31 1.82
N ARG A 20 5.09 -17.81 0.82
CA ARG A 20 5.62 -19.18 0.86
C ARG A 20 6.58 -19.37 2.03
N HIS A 21 7.49 -18.42 2.24
CA HIS A 21 8.50 -18.50 3.29
C HIS A 21 7.88 -18.38 4.69
N GLU A 22 7.04 -17.37 4.91
CA GLU A 22 6.48 -17.05 6.22
C GLU A 22 5.27 -17.93 6.58
N LEU A 23 4.41 -18.23 5.60
CA LEU A 23 3.10 -18.86 5.86
C LEU A 23 2.97 -20.27 5.27
N GLY A 24 3.92 -20.67 4.43
CA GLY A 24 3.94 -21.98 3.77
C GLY A 24 3.06 -22.09 2.52
N GLU A 25 3.38 -23.07 1.69
CA GLU A 25 2.76 -23.34 0.38
C GLU A 25 1.23 -23.48 0.45
N ARG A 26 0.70 -24.09 1.52
CA ARG A 26 -0.75 -24.30 1.69
C ARG A 26 -1.51 -22.98 1.85
N ALA A 27 -0.92 -22.00 2.54
CA ALA A 27 -1.53 -20.68 2.72
C ALA A 27 -1.56 -19.93 1.38
N LEU A 28 -0.46 -19.98 0.62
CA LEU A 28 -0.36 -19.39 -0.72
C LEU A 28 -1.42 -19.97 -1.68
N LEU A 29 -1.55 -21.30 -1.76
CA LEU A 29 -2.56 -21.94 -2.61
C LEU A 29 -4.00 -21.59 -2.23
N ARG A 30 -4.28 -21.40 -0.93
CA ARG A 30 -5.60 -20.94 -0.47
C ARG A 30 -5.85 -19.48 -0.85
N ALA A 31 -4.83 -18.64 -0.75
CA ALA A 31 -4.90 -17.24 -1.14
C ALA A 31 -5.15 -17.09 -2.65
N ASN A 32 -4.43 -17.84 -3.49
CA ASN A 32 -4.65 -17.88 -4.94
C ASN A 32 -6.09 -18.27 -5.31
N ARG A 33 -6.63 -19.32 -4.67
CA ARG A 33 -8.03 -19.71 -4.88
C ARG A 33 -9.03 -18.61 -4.52
N ALA A 34 -8.76 -17.85 -3.46
CA ALA A 34 -9.63 -16.74 -3.05
C ALA A 34 -9.52 -15.53 -3.99
N ALA A 35 -8.34 -15.28 -4.56
CA ALA A 35 -8.11 -14.22 -5.54
C ALA A 35 -8.71 -14.52 -6.92
N GLY A 36 -8.97 -15.79 -7.22
CA GLY A 36 -9.46 -16.24 -8.52
C GLY A 36 -8.37 -16.30 -9.60
N PHE A 37 -7.10 -16.12 -9.22
CA PHE A 37 -5.95 -16.27 -10.11
C PHE A 37 -4.71 -16.70 -9.34
N ASP A 38 -3.73 -17.23 -10.06
CA ASP A 38 -2.43 -17.56 -9.50
C ASP A 38 -1.53 -16.31 -9.48
N ILE A 39 -1.19 -15.87 -8.27
CA ILE A 39 -0.35 -14.69 -8.08
C ILE A 39 1.05 -14.87 -8.64
N GLU A 40 1.60 -16.09 -8.63
CA GLU A 40 2.96 -16.36 -9.10
C GLU A 40 3.05 -16.32 -10.61
N LEU A 41 1.98 -16.75 -11.29
CA LEU A 41 1.87 -16.61 -12.74
C LEU A 41 1.67 -15.15 -13.16
N THR A 42 1.22 -14.29 -12.25
CA THR A 42 0.93 -12.88 -12.48
C THR A 42 2.11 -11.97 -12.11
N GLU A 43 2.98 -12.42 -11.19
CA GLU A 43 4.18 -11.70 -10.78
C GLU A 43 5.09 -11.42 -11.99
N GLY A 44 5.60 -10.18 -12.08
CA GLY A 44 6.43 -9.74 -13.20
C GLY A 44 5.69 -9.52 -14.53
N ARG A 45 4.40 -9.87 -14.63
CA ARG A 45 3.58 -9.48 -15.77
C ARG A 45 3.19 -8.01 -15.66
N ASN A 46 3.12 -7.33 -16.80
CA ASN A 46 2.59 -5.97 -16.88
C ASN A 46 1.09 -6.00 -17.17
N CYS A 47 0.28 -6.30 -16.15
CA CYS A 47 -1.19 -6.31 -16.27
C CYS A 47 -1.85 -5.58 -15.09
N PHE A 48 -3.18 -5.48 -15.16
CA PHE A 48 -4.02 -4.93 -14.11
C PHE A 48 -4.83 -6.04 -13.45
N ILE A 49 -4.94 -5.98 -12.13
CA ILE A 49 -5.73 -6.90 -11.32
C ILE A 49 -6.82 -6.12 -10.57
N PRO A 50 -8.01 -6.70 -10.33
CA PRO A 50 -9.04 -6.04 -9.54
C PRO A 50 -8.60 -5.80 -8.10
N HIS A 51 -8.89 -4.61 -7.55
CA HIS A 51 -8.63 -4.29 -6.14
C HIS A 51 -9.28 -5.32 -5.19
N ALA A 52 -10.48 -5.78 -5.54
CA ALA A 52 -11.20 -6.79 -4.77
C ALA A 52 -10.44 -8.12 -4.70
N ALA A 53 -9.69 -8.48 -5.75
CA ALA A 53 -8.89 -9.68 -5.76
C ALA A 53 -7.63 -9.54 -4.91
N VAL A 54 -7.02 -8.34 -4.86
CA VAL A 54 -5.93 -8.02 -3.91
C VAL A 54 -6.40 -8.17 -2.47
N LEU A 55 -7.55 -7.59 -2.12
CA LEU A 55 -8.17 -7.77 -0.80
C LEU A 55 -8.44 -9.24 -0.52
N GLY A 56 -9.10 -9.94 -1.44
CA GLY A 56 -9.44 -11.35 -1.28
C GLY A 56 -8.21 -12.23 -1.04
N PHE A 57 -7.13 -11.98 -1.80
CA PHE A 57 -5.85 -12.66 -1.68
C PHE A 57 -5.24 -12.49 -0.29
N VAL A 58 -4.97 -11.24 0.11
CA VAL A 58 -4.25 -10.93 1.36
C VAL A 58 -5.04 -11.43 2.57
N ASN A 59 -6.36 -11.24 2.56
CA ASN A 59 -7.21 -11.71 3.65
C ASN A 59 -7.30 -13.23 3.74
N ALA A 60 -7.31 -13.93 2.60
CA ALA A 60 -7.30 -15.39 2.60
C ALA A 60 -5.96 -15.95 3.06
N ALA A 61 -4.84 -15.32 2.70
CA ALA A 61 -3.51 -15.68 3.20
C ALA A 61 -3.45 -15.54 4.73
N ALA A 62 -3.87 -14.39 5.26
CA ALA A 62 -3.91 -14.12 6.69
C ALA A 62 -4.76 -15.14 7.45
N ARG A 63 -5.99 -15.40 6.99
CA ARG A 63 -6.88 -16.41 7.59
C ARG A 63 -6.29 -17.82 7.52
N ALA A 64 -5.65 -18.18 6.42
CA ALA A 64 -5.05 -19.51 6.25
C ALA A 64 -3.87 -19.74 7.19
N ALA A 65 -3.12 -18.69 7.50
CA ALA A 65 -1.99 -18.74 8.42
C ALA A 65 -2.37 -18.50 9.89
N GLY A 66 -3.58 -17.98 10.16
CA GLY A 66 -3.94 -17.52 11.49
C GLY A 66 -3.19 -16.27 11.91
N GLU A 67 -2.76 -15.46 10.94
CA GLU A 67 -1.91 -14.27 11.16
C GLU A 67 -2.72 -12.98 10.93
N PRO A 68 -3.27 -12.36 11.99
CA PRO A 68 -4.12 -11.18 11.88
C PRO A 68 -3.36 -9.91 11.48
N ASN A 69 -2.04 -9.86 11.64
CA ASN A 69 -1.18 -8.72 11.31
C ASN A 69 -0.39 -8.93 10.02
N LEU A 70 -0.83 -9.81 9.12
CA LEU A 70 -0.10 -10.10 7.88
C LEU A 70 0.24 -8.83 7.06
N GLY A 71 -0.67 -7.85 7.02
CA GLY A 71 -0.44 -6.55 6.38
C GLY A 71 0.77 -5.79 6.97
N LEU A 72 0.98 -5.91 8.28
CA LEU A 72 2.14 -5.35 8.97
C LEU A 72 3.41 -6.15 8.65
N LEU A 73 3.34 -7.49 8.65
CA LEU A 73 4.48 -8.36 8.36
C LEU A 73 5.00 -8.21 6.93
N MET A 74 4.13 -7.93 5.95
CA MET A 74 4.55 -7.66 4.58
C MET A 74 5.11 -6.25 4.40
N THR A 75 4.83 -5.31 5.30
CA THR A 75 5.21 -3.90 5.12
C THR A 75 6.72 -3.69 4.84
N PRO A 76 7.67 -4.40 5.48
CA PRO A 76 9.10 -4.30 5.14
C PRO A 76 9.46 -4.64 3.69
N ILE A 77 8.69 -5.50 3.02
CA ILE A 77 8.94 -5.87 1.62
C ILE A 77 8.22 -4.94 0.63
N MET A 78 7.31 -4.09 1.12
CA MET A 78 6.58 -3.13 0.29
C MET A 78 7.48 -1.98 -0.12
N ASN A 79 7.77 -1.88 -1.42
CA ASN A 79 8.66 -0.88 -1.97
C ASN A 79 8.16 -0.38 -3.31
N ALA A 80 7.91 0.93 -3.43
CA ALA A 80 7.45 1.56 -4.65
C ALA A 80 8.42 1.35 -5.84
N GLY A 81 9.72 1.17 -5.58
CA GLY A 81 10.71 0.87 -6.63
C GLY A 81 10.46 -0.45 -7.36
N ASN A 82 9.72 -1.38 -6.74
CA ASN A 82 9.35 -2.64 -7.35
C ASN A 82 8.10 -2.53 -8.25
N TYR A 83 7.47 -1.36 -8.34
CA TYR A 83 6.19 -1.16 -9.03
C TYR A 83 6.36 -0.93 -10.54
N GLY A 84 7.34 -1.59 -11.16
CA GLY A 84 7.58 -1.56 -12.61
C GLY A 84 7.86 -0.14 -13.15
N CYS A 85 7.22 0.21 -14.27
CA CYS A 85 7.40 1.53 -14.89
C CYS A 85 6.95 2.68 -13.99
N PHE A 86 5.88 2.48 -13.21
CA PHE A 86 5.40 3.49 -12.26
C PHE A 86 6.48 3.79 -11.21
N GLY A 87 7.01 2.74 -10.56
CA GLY A 87 8.09 2.86 -9.59
C GLY A 87 9.32 3.58 -10.13
N ARG A 88 9.80 3.18 -11.32
CA ARG A 88 10.94 3.83 -11.98
C ARG A 88 10.69 5.30 -12.31
N TYR A 89 9.49 5.65 -12.78
CA TYR A 89 9.12 7.02 -13.09
C TYR A 89 9.09 7.90 -11.83
N VAL A 90 8.45 7.41 -10.77
CA VAL A 90 8.32 8.10 -9.47
C VAL A 90 9.69 8.29 -8.82
N LEU A 91 10.53 7.26 -8.78
CA LEU A 91 11.84 7.31 -8.13
C LEU A 91 12.95 7.91 -9.00
N GLY A 92 12.69 8.17 -10.28
CA GLY A 92 13.63 8.85 -11.17
C GLY A 92 13.57 10.38 -11.09
N ALA A 93 13.06 10.96 -10.00
CA ALA A 93 12.98 12.40 -9.80
C ALA A 93 14.23 12.92 -9.08
N ASP A 94 14.53 14.22 -9.22
CA ASP A 94 15.72 14.80 -8.58
C ASP A 94 15.50 15.15 -7.11
N THR A 95 14.24 15.29 -6.68
CA THR A 95 13.87 15.69 -5.32
C THR A 95 12.68 14.88 -4.82
N LEU A 96 12.53 14.79 -3.49
CA LEU A 96 11.36 14.17 -2.86
C LEU A 96 10.05 14.83 -3.33
N GLY A 97 10.02 16.16 -3.41
CA GLY A 97 8.86 16.92 -3.86
C GLY A 97 8.43 16.51 -5.27
N HIS A 98 9.37 16.52 -6.23
CA HIS A 98 9.11 16.08 -7.59
C HIS A 98 8.72 14.60 -7.67
N SER A 99 9.27 13.74 -6.80
CA SER A 99 8.88 12.33 -6.72
C SER A 99 7.42 12.15 -6.32
N ILE A 100 6.97 12.89 -5.29
CA ILE A 100 5.58 12.88 -4.82
C ILE A 100 4.64 13.45 -5.90
N GLU A 101 5.01 14.55 -6.55
CA GLU A 101 4.24 15.13 -7.66
C GLU A 101 4.08 14.12 -8.80
N ARG A 102 5.16 13.41 -9.18
CA ARG A 102 5.10 12.34 -10.18
C ARG A 102 4.20 11.20 -9.75
N ALA A 103 4.25 10.78 -8.48
CA ALA A 103 3.37 9.72 -7.96
C ALA A 103 1.89 10.10 -8.04
N ILE A 104 1.55 11.34 -7.66
CA ILE A 104 0.18 11.88 -7.76
C ILE A 104 -0.27 11.94 -9.23
N ALA A 105 0.55 12.53 -10.11
CA ALA A 105 0.20 12.73 -11.52
C ALA A 105 0.08 11.41 -12.29
N ALA A 106 0.91 10.42 -11.96
CA ALA A 106 0.92 9.13 -12.65
C ALA A 106 0.02 8.07 -12.02
N LEU A 107 -0.65 8.36 -10.89
CA LEU A 107 -1.44 7.38 -10.15
C LEU A 107 -2.46 6.67 -11.03
N GLY A 108 -3.17 7.41 -11.90
CA GLY A 108 -4.19 6.87 -12.80
C GLY A 108 -3.68 5.82 -13.80
N TYR A 109 -2.36 5.79 -14.07
CA TYR A 109 -1.73 4.76 -14.92
C TYR A 109 -1.28 3.53 -14.12
N HIS A 110 -1.23 3.63 -12.80
CA HIS A 110 -0.86 2.54 -11.89
C HIS A 110 -2.10 1.89 -11.26
N SER A 111 -3.13 2.70 -10.96
CA SER A 111 -4.33 2.28 -10.27
C SER A 111 -5.52 3.16 -10.64
N THR A 112 -6.69 2.56 -10.79
CA THR A 112 -7.95 3.28 -11.04
C THR A 112 -8.73 3.45 -9.73
N ALA A 113 -9.36 4.62 -9.57
CA ALA A 113 -10.14 5.02 -8.39
C ALA A 113 -9.39 5.18 -7.05
N ASP A 114 -8.09 4.85 -7.00
CA ASP A 114 -7.22 5.31 -5.93
C ASP A 114 -7.07 6.84 -5.95
N ARG A 115 -6.79 7.42 -4.79
CA ARG A 115 -6.51 8.86 -4.66
C ARG A 115 -5.24 9.09 -3.88
N MET A 116 -4.49 10.11 -4.29
CA MET A 116 -3.25 10.50 -3.65
C MET A 116 -3.10 12.02 -3.72
N TRP A 117 -2.60 12.63 -2.66
CA TRP A 117 -2.37 14.08 -2.63
C TRP A 117 -1.35 14.45 -1.56
N LEU A 118 -0.83 15.68 -1.66
CA LEU A 118 0.06 16.29 -0.69
C LEU A 118 -0.60 17.56 -0.16
N THR A 119 -0.62 17.73 1.16
CA THR A 119 -0.97 19.00 1.82
C THR A 119 0.18 19.46 2.70
N SER A 120 0.46 20.75 2.72
CA SER A 120 1.44 21.36 3.61
C SER A 120 0.78 22.42 4.48
N ALA A 121 1.10 22.43 5.77
CA ALA A 121 0.66 23.44 6.72
C ALA A 121 1.78 23.71 7.73
N GLY A 122 2.30 24.95 7.73
CA GLY A 122 3.48 25.30 8.51
C GLY A 122 4.66 24.40 8.14
N ASP A 123 5.27 23.78 9.16
CA ASP A 123 6.44 22.91 9.01
C ASP A 123 6.07 21.43 8.77
N GLU A 124 4.78 21.12 8.57
CA GLU A 124 4.31 19.76 8.31
C GLU A 124 3.84 19.58 6.86
N ALA A 125 4.31 18.49 6.24
CA ALA A 125 3.78 17.97 4.99
C ALA A 125 3.09 16.62 5.24
N ARG A 126 1.86 16.47 4.75
CA ARG A 126 1.07 15.23 4.82
C ARG A 126 0.88 14.67 3.42
N TYR A 127 1.57 13.57 3.15
CA TYR A 127 1.40 12.77 1.93
C TYR A 127 0.33 11.70 2.17
N SER A 128 -0.78 11.80 1.45
CA SER A 128 -1.99 11.00 1.69
C SER A 128 -2.27 10.07 0.52
N TYR A 129 -2.76 8.87 0.82
CA TYR A 129 -3.23 7.89 -0.16
C TYR A 129 -4.52 7.22 0.33
N VAL A 130 -5.43 6.92 -0.60
CA VAL A 130 -6.69 6.23 -0.36
C VAL A 130 -6.84 5.14 -1.39
N PHE A 131 -6.88 3.90 -0.92
CA PHE A 131 -7.21 2.73 -1.72
C PHE A 131 -8.66 2.78 -2.19
N ALA A 132 -8.95 2.37 -3.41
CA ALA A 132 -10.28 2.46 -4.02
C ALA A 132 -11.37 1.74 -3.21
N LEU A 133 -11.00 0.67 -2.50
CA LEU A 133 -11.89 -0.11 -1.64
C LEU A 133 -11.68 0.18 -0.14
N ALA A 134 -11.14 1.34 0.22
CA ALA A 134 -11.05 1.75 1.62
C ALA A 134 -12.43 1.64 2.31
N GLY A 135 -12.43 1.12 3.54
CA GLY A 135 -13.65 0.85 4.32
C GLY A 135 -14.38 -0.44 3.95
N HIS A 136 -13.97 -1.17 2.92
CA HIS A 136 -14.48 -2.52 2.66
C HIS A 136 -13.88 -3.53 3.65
N ALA A 137 -14.57 -4.65 3.88
CA ALA A 137 -14.09 -5.71 4.75
C ALA A 137 -12.71 -6.24 4.28
N GLY A 138 -11.76 -6.32 5.21
CA GLY A 138 -10.40 -6.80 4.93
C GLY A 138 -9.41 -5.72 4.45
N TYR A 139 -9.84 -4.45 4.40
CA TYR A 139 -8.99 -3.31 4.02
C TYR A 139 -7.85 -3.05 5.02
N GLU A 140 -8.01 -3.45 6.28
CA GLU A 140 -7.05 -3.19 7.36
C GLU A 140 -5.63 -3.66 7.04
N MET A 141 -5.49 -4.79 6.32
CA MET A 141 -4.19 -5.31 5.91
C MET A 141 -3.53 -4.44 4.83
N ILE A 142 -4.32 -3.82 3.97
CA ILE A 142 -3.84 -2.97 2.88
C ILE A 142 -3.39 -1.61 3.43
N ALA A 143 -4.06 -1.07 4.45
CA ALA A 143 -3.72 0.22 5.02
C ALA A 143 -2.26 0.28 5.51
N GLY A 144 -1.81 -0.74 6.26
CA GLY A 144 -0.42 -0.84 6.73
C GLY A 144 0.57 -0.99 5.57
N ALA A 145 0.30 -1.93 4.66
CA ALA A 145 1.15 -2.15 3.48
C ALA A 145 1.30 -0.88 2.62
N ALA A 146 0.20 -0.17 2.38
CA ALA A 146 0.21 1.09 1.63
C ALA A 146 1.03 2.18 2.32
N ALA A 147 0.94 2.30 3.65
CA ALA A 147 1.80 3.22 4.41
C ALA A 147 3.30 2.88 4.24
N GLY A 148 3.65 1.59 4.19
CA GLY A 148 5.00 1.14 3.84
C GLY A 148 5.46 1.60 2.47
N VAL A 149 4.60 1.46 1.45
CA VAL A 149 4.89 1.93 0.09
C VAL A 149 5.14 3.44 0.07
N LEU A 150 4.26 4.24 0.68
CA LEU A 150 4.43 5.69 0.74
C LEU A 150 5.74 6.06 1.46
N LEU A 151 6.05 5.40 2.57
CA LEU A 151 7.28 5.61 3.32
C LEU A 151 8.52 5.22 2.50
N SER A 152 8.44 4.17 1.66
CA SER A 152 9.54 3.76 0.79
C SER A 152 9.91 4.84 -0.24
N ILE A 153 8.93 5.61 -0.74
CA ILE A 153 9.18 6.75 -1.62
C ILE A 153 9.95 7.82 -0.86
N ILE A 154 9.51 8.17 0.36
CA ILE A 154 10.17 9.20 1.18
C ILE A 154 11.61 8.80 1.50
N ARG A 155 11.81 7.55 1.95
CA ARG A 155 13.12 6.99 2.31
C ARG A 155 14.14 6.99 1.17
N ALA A 156 13.71 7.04 -0.08
CA ALA A 156 14.62 7.14 -1.22
C ALA A 156 15.34 8.51 -1.32
N TYR A 157 14.85 9.55 -0.64
CA TYR A 157 15.33 10.93 -0.78
C TYR A 157 15.78 11.59 0.53
N VAL A 158 15.58 10.94 1.67
CA VAL A 158 15.90 11.50 2.99
C VAL A 158 17.04 10.72 3.66
N PRO A 159 17.78 11.33 4.60
CA PRO A 159 18.77 10.63 5.40
C PRO A 159 18.20 9.41 6.12
N PHE A 160 19.05 8.42 6.38
CA PHE A 160 18.64 7.15 7.00
C PHE A 160 18.05 7.30 8.41
N ASP A 161 18.48 8.33 9.15
CA ASP A 161 18.01 8.65 10.50
C ASP A 161 16.73 9.49 10.53
N TRP A 162 16.26 9.97 9.38
CA TRP A 162 14.99 10.66 9.28
C TRP A 162 13.84 9.74 9.67
N ARG A 163 12.87 10.28 10.41
CA ARG A 163 11.66 9.58 10.82
C ARG A 163 10.43 10.44 10.54
N PRO A 164 9.30 9.85 10.11
CA PRO A 164 8.06 10.58 9.99
C PRO A 164 7.60 11.09 11.36
N LEU A 165 6.96 12.26 11.40
CA LEU A 165 6.37 12.80 12.62
C LEU A 165 5.28 11.87 13.19
N ARG A 166 4.51 11.26 12.28
CA ARG A 166 3.47 10.29 12.57
C ARG A 166 3.02 9.60 11.29
N ILE A 167 2.38 8.44 11.44
CA ILE A 167 1.59 7.81 10.39
C ILE A 167 0.12 7.82 10.81
N GLU A 168 -0.75 8.17 9.88
CA GLU A 168 -2.19 8.26 10.09
C GLU A 168 -2.87 7.15 9.27
N LEU A 169 -3.57 6.24 9.96
CA LEU A 169 -4.28 5.13 9.32
C LEU A 169 -5.79 5.29 9.57
N ASN A 170 -6.57 5.21 8.49
CA ASN A 170 -8.03 5.29 8.51
C ASN A 170 -8.70 3.94 8.82
N ILE A 171 -8.10 3.18 9.74
CA ILE A 171 -8.59 1.87 10.20
C ILE A 171 -8.84 1.92 11.71
N GLU A 172 -9.68 1.02 12.19
CA GLU A 172 -9.88 0.83 13.62
C GLU A 172 -8.57 0.48 14.31
N ARG A 173 -8.41 0.92 15.56
CA ARG A 173 -7.21 0.66 16.35
C ARG A 173 -7.07 -0.86 16.60
N PRO A 174 -6.02 -1.52 16.07
CA PRO A 174 -5.81 -2.95 16.30
C PRO A 174 -5.47 -3.23 17.76
N ARG A 175 -5.74 -4.47 18.22
CA ARG A 175 -5.36 -4.92 19.57
C ARG A 175 -3.86 -4.77 19.85
N GLN A 176 -3.03 -5.03 18.85
CA GLN A 176 -1.57 -4.95 18.93
C GLN A 176 -1.04 -3.67 18.26
N ALA A 177 -1.67 -2.52 18.55
CA ALA A 177 -1.30 -1.23 17.96
C ALA A 177 0.19 -0.86 18.11
N GLY A 178 0.85 -1.29 19.20
CA GLY A 178 2.27 -1.03 19.43
C GLY A 178 3.19 -1.60 18.34
N LEU A 179 2.81 -2.72 17.70
CA LEU A 179 3.60 -3.30 16.61
C LEU A 179 3.71 -2.35 15.40
N PHE A 180 2.72 -1.48 15.19
CA PHE A 180 2.77 -0.50 14.10
C PHE A 180 3.81 0.58 14.41
N GLU A 181 3.86 1.07 15.65
CA GLU A 181 4.85 2.06 16.08
C GLU A 181 6.26 1.48 16.09
N ASP A 182 6.41 0.22 16.51
CA ASP A 182 7.68 -0.52 16.46
C ASP A 182 8.18 -0.65 15.01
N LEU A 183 7.29 -1.01 14.08
CA LEU A 183 7.63 -1.16 12.68
C LEU A 183 7.98 0.17 12.00
N PHE A 184 7.11 1.18 12.16
CA PHE A 184 7.24 2.45 11.46
C PHE A 184 8.20 3.42 12.14
N HIS A 185 8.60 3.10 13.37
CA HIS A 185 9.54 3.89 14.15
C HIS A 185 9.06 5.32 14.44
N CYS A 186 7.74 5.50 14.53
CA CYS A 186 7.06 6.76 14.82
C CYS A 186 5.69 6.51 15.46
N PRO A 187 5.05 7.54 16.05
CA PRO A 187 3.66 7.46 16.50
C PRO A 187 2.71 7.04 15.37
N VAL A 188 1.70 6.23 15.69
CA VAL A 188 0.66 5.82 14.72
C VAL A 188 -0.73 6.20 15.22
N VAL A 189 -1.42 7.04 14.44
CA VAL A 189 -2.77 7.53 14.73
C VAL A 189 -3.78 6.71 13.96
N PHE A 190 -4.62 5.96 14.68
CA PHE A 190 -5.72 5.17 14.13
C PHE A 190 -7.03 5.97 14.10
N ASN A 191 -7.99 5.51 13.30
CA ASN A 191 -9.25 6.22 13.02
C ASN A 191 -9.04 7.63 12.45
N ALA A 192 -7.94 7.83 11.72
CA ALA A 192 -7.67 9.12 11.09
C ALA A 192 -8.71 9.43 10.02
N VAL A 193 -9.20 10.68 10.01
CA VAL A 193 -10.17 11.13 9.01
C VAL A 193 -9.44 11.43 7.71
N VAL A 194 -9.84 10.73 6.66
CA VAL A 194 -9.41 11.04 5.30
C VAL A 194 -10.15 12.30 4.86
N CYS A 195 -9.47 13.44 4.86
CA CYS A 195 -9.98 14.67 4.26
C CYS A 195 -9.44 14.78 2.82
N PRO A 196 -10.21 14.37 1.79
CA PRO A 196 -9.85 14.72 0.43
C PRO A 196 -9.86 16.24 0.30
N LEU A 197 -8.90 16.77 -0.45
CA LEU A 197 -8.96 18.15 -0.93
C LEU A 197 -10.34 18.36 -1.56
N LYS A 198 -11.07 19.39 -1.13
CA LYS A 198 -12.22 19.88 -1.89
C LYS A 198 -11.65 20.30 -3.25
N SER A 199 -11.91 19.52 -4.30
CA SER A 199 -11.69 19.97 -5.66
C SER A 199 -12.60 21.19 -5.88
N GLY A 200 -12.04 22.40 -5.78
CA GLY A 200 -12.66 23.59 -6.37
C GLY A 200 -12.66 23.43 -7.89
N PRO A 201 -13.66 23.96 -8.61
CA PRO A 201 -13.64 23.95 -10.06
C PRO A 201 -12.44 24.76 -10.59
N PRO A 202 -11.97 24.45 -11.82
CA PRO A 202 -10.86 25.16 -12.47
C PRO A 202 -11.12 26.65 -12.67
#